data_AF-A0A060C389-F1
#
_entry.id   AF-A0A060C389-F1
#
_cell.length_a   1.000
_cell.length_b   1.000
_cell.length_c   1.000
_cell.angle_alpha   90.00
_cell.angle_beta   90.00
_cell.angle_gamma   90.00
#
_symmetry.space_group_name_H-M   'P 1'
#
loop_
_entity.id
_entity.type
_entity.pdbx_description
1 polymer ?
#
loop_
_entity_poly.entity_id
_entity_poly.type
_entity_poly.pdbx_seq_one_letter_code
_entity_poly.pdbx_strand_id
1 'polypeptide(L)' 'MKFSIPKDFLWGGAVAAHQLEGAWQEGGKGPSIADVMTAGANGVSRQITKGIQADKYYPNHEAIDFYHHYPEDIKLFAE' A
#
# COMPACT_ATOMS: atom_id res chain seq x y z
N MET A 1 -5.90 -35.36 23.65
CA MET A 1 -5.51 -33.98 24.00
C MET A 1 -6.17 -33.03 23.01
N LYS A 2 -6.69 -31.90 23.48
CA LYS A 2 -7.22 -30.85 22.59
C LYS A 2 -6.10 -29.82 22.41
N PHE A 3 -5.55 -29.73 21.20
CA PHE A 3 -4.61 -28.68 20.87
C PHE A 3 -5.38 -27.37 20.65
N SER A 4 -4.86 -26.28 21.19
CA SER A 4 -5.42 -24.93 21.04
C SER A 4 -4.29 -23.96 20.75
N ILE A 5 -4.59 -22.93 19.97
CA ILE A 5 -3.69 -21.79 19.75
C ILE A 5 -3.39 -21.12 21.10
N PRO A 6 -2.16 -20.60 21.32
CA PRO A 6 -1.83 -19.84 22.53
C PRO A 6 -2.84 -18.71 22.79
N LYS A 7 -3.13 -18.43 24.07
CA LYS A 7 -4.12 -17.39 24.46
C LYS A 7 -3.70 -15.98 24.04
N ASP A 8 -2.40 -15.78 23.88
CA ASP A 8 -1.69 -14.55 23.54
C ASP A 8 -1.20 -14.55 22.08
N PHE A 9 -1.75 -15.42 21.24
CA PHE A 9 -1.43 -15.43 19.83
C PHE A 9 -1.82 -14.09 19.18
N LEU A 10 -0.86 -13.48 18.48
CA LEU A 10 -1.00 -12.19 17.84
C LEU A 10 -1.73 -12.33 16.50
N TRP A 11 -3.06 -12.33 16.56
CA TRP A 11 -3.89 -12.13 15.38
C TRP A 11 -3.74 -10.70 14.87
N GLY A 12 -3.75 -10.54 13.55
CA GLY A 12 -3.63 -9.22 12.93
C GLY A 12 -3.75 -9.28 11.42
N GLY A 13 -3.53 -8.12 10.80
CA GLY A 13 -3.43 -7.95 9.35
C GLY A 13 -2.05 -7.45 8.93
N ALA A 14 -1.72 -7.60 7.65
CA ALA A 14 -0.44 -7.17 7.11
C ALA A 14 -0.65 -6.38 5.81
N VAL A 15 0.10 -5.29 5.69
CA VAL A 15 0.09 -4.37 4.54
C VAL A 15 1.50 -3.78 4.37
N ALA A 16 1.76 -3.12 3.24
CA ALA A 16 3.00 -2.39 3.00
C ALA A 16 2.71 -0.97 2.50
N ALA A 17 3.37 0.02 3.08
CA ALA A 17 3.17 1.46 2.87
C ALA A 17 2.78 1.86 1.43
N HIS A 18 3.64 1.57 0.45
CA HIS A 18 3.42 1.97 -0.94
C HIS A 18 2.17 1.37 -1.61
N GLN A 19 1.59 0.30 -1.05
CA GLN A 19 0.39 -0.35 -1.60
C GLN A 19 -0.91 0.25 -1.05
N LEU A 20 -0.87 0.96 0.08
CA LEU A 20 -2.08 1.50 0.71
C LEU A 20 -2.04 2.97 1.08
N GLU A 21 -0.88 3.52 1.49
CA GLU A 21 -0.80 4.89 2.03
C GLU A 21 -1.26 5.93 1.02
N GLY A 22 -0.74 5.90 -0.21
CA GLY A 22 -0.98 6.97 -1.17
C GLY A 22 -0.16 8.21 -0.85
N ALA A 23 -0.72 9.40 -1.10
CA ALA A 23 -0.13 10.70 -0.76
C ALA A 23 1.38 10.81 -1.06
N TRP A 24 1.81 10.31 -2.22
CA TRP A 24 3.22 9.94 -2.44
C TRP A 24 4.24 11.09 -2.39
N GLN A 25 3.78 12.36 -2.44
CA GLN A 25 4.60 13.58 -2.30
C GLN A 25 4.25 14.43 -1.08
N GLU A 26 3.32 14.00 -0.23
CA GLU A 26 2.96 14.76 0.95
C GLU A 26 4.01 14.61 2.06
N GLY A 27 3.98 15.53 3.03
CA GLY A 27 4.82 15.45 4.23
C GLY A 27 6.34 15.47 3.97
N GLY A 28 6.77 15.88 2.77
CA GLY A 28 8.19 15.86 2.38
C GLY A 28 8.71 14.50 1.91
N LYS A 29 7.81 13.54 1.60
CA LYS A 29 8.18 12.23 1.03
C LYS A 29 8.82 12.40 -0.36
N GLY A 30 9.99 11.79 -0.54
CA GLY A 30 10.63 11.65 -1.84
C GLY A 30 10.08 10.47 -2.66
N PRO A 31 10.32 10.44 -3.99
CA PRO A 31 9.94 9.31 -4.82
C PRO A 31 10.66 8.02 -4.42
N SER A 32 9.90 6.93 -4.31
CA SER A 32 10.40 5.57 -4.08
C SER A 32 10.50 4.78 -5.39
N ILE A 33 11.01 3.55 -5.33
CA ILE A 33 11.01 2.64 -6.49
C ILE A 33 9.59 2.28 -6.97
N ALA A 34 8.60 2.28 -6.08
CA ALA A 34 7.21 1.98 -6.45
C ALA A 34 6.57 3.13 -7.25
N ASP A 35 6.99 4.36 -6.96
CA ASP A 35 6.45 5.58 -7.58
C ASP A 35 6.84 5.72 -9.06
N VAL A 36 7.76 4.88 -9.56
CA VAL A 36 8.16 4.80 -10.97
C VAL A 36 7.70 3.51 -11.67
N MET A 37 6.84 2.72 -11.01
CA MET A 37 6.27 1.48 -11.56
C MET A 37 4.84 1.71 -12.04
N THR A 38 4.58 1.57 -13.34
CA THR A 38 3.23 1.74 -13.91
C THR A 38 2.28 0.64 -13.43
N ALA A 39 0.98 0.83 -13.59
CA ALA A 39 0.05 -0.30 -13.51
C ALA A 39 0.39 -1.39 -14.54
N GLY A 40 -0.04 -2.61 -14.25
CA GLY A 40 0.00 -3.76 -15.13
C GLY A 40 -1.32 -4.52 -15.02
N ALA A 41 -1.40 -5.68 -15.65
CA ALA A 41 -2.56 -6.58 -15.59
C ALA A 41 -2.11 -8.02 -15.81
N ASN A 42 -3.05 -8.97 -15.78
CA ASN A 42 -2.74 -10.34 -16.18
C ASN A 42 -2.23 -10.36 -17.65
N GLY A 43 -1.05 -10.93 -17.87
CA GLY A 43 -0.37 -10.93 -19.17
C GLY A 43 0.28 -9.60 -19.57
N VAL A 44 0.19 -8.55 -18.73
CA VAL A 44 0.79 -7.24 -18.99
C VAL A 44 1.66 -6.82 -17.80
N SER A 45 2.97 -6.98 -17.94
CA SER A 45 3.93 -6.58 -16.90
C SER A 45 3.87 -5.09 -16.61
N ARG A 46 4.06 -4.73 -15.33
CA ARG A 46 4.35 -3.35 -14.92
C ARG A 46 5.63 -2.87 -15.60
N GLN A 47 5.70 -1.58 -15.93
CA GLN A 47 6.89 -0.96 -16.50
C GLN A 47 7.62 -0.15 -15.43
N ILE A 48 8.95 -0.29 -15.37
CA ILE A 48 9.81 0.59 -14.57
C ILE A 48 10.25 1.74 -15.48
N THR A 49 9.89 2.96 -15.09
CA THR A 49 10.16 4.17 -15.89
C THR A 49 11.38 4.94 -15.38
N LYS A 50 12.00 5.74 -16.25
CA LYS A 50 13.08 6.66 -15.86
C LYS A 50 12.48 7.92 -15.24
N GLY A 51 12.11 7.82 -13.97
CA GLY A 51 11.35 8.88 -13.29
C GLY A 51 9.87 8.86 -13.69
N ILE A 52 9.14 9.87 -13.21
CA ILE A 52 7.68 9.93 -13.31
C ILE A 52 7.28 10.64 -14.60
N GLN A 53 6.42 10.00 -15.39
CA GLN A 53 5.98 10.46 -16.70
C GLN A 53 4.50 10.82 -16.64
N ALA A 54 4.14 12.02 -17.09
CA ALA A 54 2.78 12.54 -16.97
C ALA A 54 1.71 11.73 -17.76
N ASP A 55 2.13 10.98 -18.79
CA ASP A 55 1.28 10.13 -19.62
C ASP A 55 1.14 8.69 -19.09
N LYS A 56 1.70 8.40 -17.92
CA LYS A 56 1.69 7.06 -17.31
C LYS A 56 0.86 7.03 -16.03
N TYR A 57 0.23 5.88 -15.80
CA TYR A 57 -0.54 5.64 -14.59
C TYR A 57 0.29 4.87 -13.55
N TYR A 58 0.51 5.49 -12.39
CA TYR A 58 1.25 4.95 -11.25
C TYR A 58 0.29 4.72 -10.07
N PRO A 59 -0.23 3.49 -9.89
CA PRO A 59 -1.31 3.25 -8.91
C PRO A 59 -0.88 3.50 -7.46
N ASN A 60 0.43 3.46 -7.18
CA ASN A 60 0.97 3.68 -5.84
C ASN A 60 0.93 5.15 -5.40
N HIS A 61 0.70 6.09 -6.33
CA HIS A 61 0.66 7.52 -6.01
C HIS A 61 -0.53 7.88 -5.12
N GLU A 62 -1.69 7.27 -5.38
CA GLU A 62 -2.93 7.45 -4.63
C GLU A 62 -3.25 6.21 -3.77
N ALA A 63 -2.93 5.00 -4.25
CA ALA A 63 -3.21 3.75 -3.57
C ALA A 63 -4.68 3.64 -3.12
N ILE A 64 -4.95 3.47 -1.82
CA ILE A 64 -6.30 3.55 -1.24
C ILE A 64 -6.46 4.75 -0.30
N ASP A 65 -5.50 5.67 -0.34
CA ASP A 65 -5.45 6.86 0.50
C ASP A 65 -5.49 6.60 2.02
N PHE A 66 -4.86 5.50 2.46
CA PHE A 66 -4.72 5.19 3.89
C PHE A 66 -4.00 6.32 4.64
N TYR A 67 -3.15 7.10 3.99
CA TYR A 67 -2.48 8.25 4.60
C TYR A 67 -3.48 9.25 5.22
N HIS A 68 -4.63 9.47 4.58
CA HIS A 68 -5.69 10.33 5.12
C HIS A 68 -6.75 9.54 5.92
N HIS A 69 -6.99 8.28 5.54
CA HIS A 69 -8.06 7.45 6.10
C HIS A 69 -7.64 6.53 7.26
N TYR A 70 -6.36 6.49 7.64
CA TYR A 70 -5.87 5.59 8.70
C TYR A 70 -6.65 5.69 10.03
N PRO A 71 -7.17 6.86 10.48
CA PRO A 71 -7.94 6.90 11.72
C PRO A 71 -9.25 6.11 11.64
N GLU A 72 -9.88 6.05 10.47
CA GLU A 72 -11.10 5.28 10.19
C GLU A 72 -10.77 3.81 9.95
N ASP A 73 -9.73 3.53 9.16
CA ASP A 73 -9.33 2.17 8.83
C ASP A 73 -8.83 1.39 10.06
N ILE A 74 -8.12 2.06 10.99
CA ILE A 74 -7.73 1.44 12.27
C ILE A 74 -8.95 1.13 13.15
N LYS A 75 -10.05 1.91 13.05
CA LYS A 75 -11.30 1.56 13.76
C LYS A 75 -11.88 0.26 13.22
N LEU A 76 -11.81 0.03 11.90
CA LEU A 76 -12.26 -1.21 11.29
C LEU A 76 -11.39 -2.42 11.69
N PHE A 77 -10.09 -2.23 11.91
CA PHE A 77 -9.23 -3.31 12.43
C PHE A 77 -9.58 -3.73 13.86
N ALA A 78 -10.32 -2.90 14.60
CA ALA A 78 -10.72 -3.14 15.98
C ALA A 78 -12.15 -3.69 16.13
N GLU A 79 -12.92 -3.80 15.04
CA GLU A 79 -14.30 -4.36 15.02
C GLU A 79 -14.31 -5.89 15.15
#